data_AF-A0A3A6P049-F1
#
_entry.id   AF-A0A3A6P049-F1
#
_cell.length_a   1.000
_cell.length_b   1.000
_cell.length_c   1.000
_cell.angle_alpha   90.00
_cell.angle_beta   90.00
_cell.angle_gamma   90.00
#
_symmetry.space_group_name_H-M   'P 1'
#
loop_
_entity.id
_entity.type
_entity.pdbx_description
1 polymer ?
#
loop_
_entity_poly.entity_id
_entity_poly.type
_entity_poly.pdbx_seq_one_letter_code
_entity_poly.pdbx_strand_id
1 'polypeptide(L)'
;MENTAYATPRTVPCPICQMPVDTQNCQYVAQRDGRPYFFCAEGCRQAFLSQGCCAKRPKGWWGRYLERLGRANQQSFGAAGPKCH
;
A
#
# COMPACT_ATOMS: atom_id res chain seq x y z
N MET A 1 -39.98 11.67 12.87
CA MET A 1 -39.55 10.53 12.02
C MET A 1 -38.67 11.10 10.92
N GLU A 2 -37.38 11.27 11.18
CA GLU A 2 -36.46 11.76 10.15
C GLU A 2 -35.31 10.77 10.07
N ASN A 3 -35.53 9.74 9.26
CA ASN A 3 -34.52 8.77 8.89
C ASN A 3 -33.56 9.46 7.93
N THR A 4 -32.59 10.20 8.46
CA THR A 4 -31.45 10.71 7.70
C THR A 4 -30.54 9.53 7.36
N ALA A 5 -31.04 8.64 6.50
CA ALA A 5 -30.20 7.68 5.81
C ALA A 5 -29.19 8.50 5.02
N TYR A 6 -27.91 8.39 5.39
CA TYR A 6 -26.80 9.05 4.70
C TYR A 6 -26.83 8.66 3.22
N ALA A 7 -27.42 9.51 2.40
CA ALA A 7 -27.48 9.31 0.96
C ALA A 7 -26.06 9.49 0.41
N THR A 8 -25.49 8.41 -0.13
CA THR A 8 -24.20 8.47 -0.82
C THR A 8 -24.34 9.45 -1.98
N PRO A 9 -23.47 10.47 -2.10
CA PRO A 9 -23.54 11.40 -3.22
C PRO A 9 -23.47 10.65 -4.55
N ARG A 10 -24.28 11.08 -5.52
CA ARG A 10 -24.38 10.42 -6.84
C ARG A 10 -23.02 10.38 -7.53
N THR A 11 -22.22 11.41 -7.31
CA THR A 11 -20.90 11.58 -7.91
C THR A 11 -19.87 11.85 -6.82
N VAL A 12 -18.77 11.10 -6.83
CA VAL A 12 -17.65 11.23 -5.88
C VAL A 12 -16.33 11.36 -6.63
N PRO A 13 -15.35 12.14 -6.13
CA PRO A 13 -14.05 12.22 -6.76
C PRO A 13 -13.25 10.93 -6.53
N CYS A 14 -12.58 10.45 -7.58
CA CYS A 14 -11.61 9.35 -7.49
C CYS A 14 -10.45 9.76 -6.57
N PRO A 15 -10.07 8.97 -5.55
CA PRO A 15 -9.03 9.36 -4.60
C PRO A 15 -7.62 9.42 -5.21
N ILE A 16 -7.41 8.91 -6.44
CA ILE A 16 -6.11 8.90 -7.11
C ILE A 16 -5.94 10.12 -8.03
N CYS A 17 -6.87 10.34 -8.96
CA CYS A 17 -6.76 11.37 -9.99
C CYS A 17 -7.77 12.52 -9.83
N GLN A 18 -8.63 12.47 -8.82
CA GLN A 18 -9.67 13.46 -8.53
C GLN A 18 -10.76 13.61 -9.61
N MET A 19 -10.80 12.72 -10.60
CA MET A 19 -11.85 12.72 -11.61
C MET A 19 -13.20 12.30 -10.99
N PRO A 20 -14.32 12.98 -11.30
CA PRO A 20 -15.64 12.62 -10.78
C PRO A 20 -16.10 11.26 -11.30
N VAL A 21 -16.67 10.45 -10.42
CA VAL A 21 -17.15 9.09 -10.69
C VAL A 21 -18.57 8.94 -10.17
N ASP A 22 -19.47 8.41 -10.99
CA ASP A 22 -20.83 8.10 -10.57
C ASP A 22 -20.86 6.83 -9.69
N THR A 23 -21.31 6.95 -8.45
CA THR A 23 -21.33 5.85 -7.46
C THR A 23 -22.31 4.74 -7.82
N GLN A 24 -23.34 5.03 -8.62
CA GLN A 24 -24.38 4.07 -9.01
C GLN A 24 -23.97 3.17 -10.17
N ASN A 25 -23.15 3.68 -11.09
CA ASN A 25 -22.73 2.99 -12.32
C ASN A 25 -21.24 2.60 -12.33
N CYS A 26 -20.52 2.82 -11.23
CA CYS A 26 -19.09 2.55 -11.17
C CYS A 26 -18.82 1.04 -11.06
N GLN A 27 -18.04 0.50 -12.00
CA GLN A 27 -17.58 -0.89 -11.98
C GLN A 27 -16.36 -1.10 -11.07
N TYR A 28 -15.58 -0.05 -10.81
CA TYR A 28 -14.31 -0.15 -10.09
C TYR A 28 -14.48 0.35 -8.65
N VAL A 29 -14.61 -0.59 -7.73
CA VAL A 29 -14.79 -0.31 -6.29
C VAL A 29 -13.75 -1.07 -5.46
N ALA A 30 -13.32 -0.50 -4.34
CA ALA A 30 -12.48 -1.15 -3.34
C ALA A 30 -12.89 -0.77 -1.92
N GLN A 31 -12.70 -1.68 -0.97
CA GLN A 31 -12.94 -1.46 0.46
C GLN A 31 -11.62 -1.18 1.18
N ARG A 32 -11.58 -0.09 1.96
CA ARG A 32 -10.49 0.23 2.90
C ARG A 32 -11.08 0.84 4.17
N ASP A 33 -10.64 0.37 5.33
CA ASP A 33 -11.06 0.88 6.65
C ASP A 33 -12.59 0.94 6.83
N GLY A 34 -13.29 -0.06 6.29
CA GLY A 34 -14.76 -0.16 6.33
C GLY A 34 -15.50 0.83 5.43
N ARG A 35 -14.80 1.50 4.51
CA ARG A 35 -15.36 2.48 3.57
C ARG A 35 -15.18 2.02 2.12
N PRO A 36 -16.24 2.07 1.29
CA PRO A 36 -16.10 1.84 -0.15
C PRO A 36 -15.52 3.09 -0.84
N TYR A 37 -14.55 2.85 -1.73
CA TYR A 37 -13.95 3.85 -2.60
C TYR A 37 -14.24 3.51 -4.06
N PHE A 38 -14.55 4.53 -4.85
CA PHE A 38 -14.92 4.41 -6.26
C PHE A 38 -13.80 4.97 -7.14
N PHE A 39 -13.54 4.31 -8.27
CA PHE A 39 -12.44 4.65 -9.17
C PHE A 39 -12.93 4.87 -10.59
N CYS A 40 -12.29 5.81 -11.28
CA CYS A 40 -12.65 6.12 -12.66
C CYS A 40 -12.15 5.07 -13.67
N ALA A 41 -11.15 4.27 -13.29
CA ALA A 41 -10.52 3.26 -14.13
C ALA A 41 -9.87 2.18 -13.26
N GLU A 42 -9.62 1.01 -13.86
CA GLU A 42 -8.94 -0.10 -13.19
C GLU A 42 -7.54 0.30 -12.67
N GLY A 43 -6.78 1.08 -13.47
CA GLY A 43 -5.45 1.55 -13.06
C GLY A 43 -5.47 2.37 -11.77
N CYS A 44 -6.50 3.19 -11.56
CA CYS A 44 -6.68 3.95 -10.31
C CYS A 44 -7.00 3.02 -9.13
N ARG A 45 -7.86 2.01 -9.34
CA ARG A 45 -8.15 0.99 -8.33
C ARG A 45 -6.89 0.21 -7.94
N GLN A 46 -6.10 -0.22 -8.91
CA GLN A 46 -4.86 -0.95 -8.67
C GLN A 46 -3.83 -0.07 -7.93
N ALA A 47 -3.67 1.19 -8.33
CA ALA A 47 -2.80 2.14 -7.63
C ALA A 47 -3.22 2.37 -6.17
N PHE A 48 -4.53 2.43 -5.91
CA PHE A 48 -5.07 2.53 -4.55
C PHE A 48 -4.79 1.29 -3.71
N LEU A 49 -4.88 0.10 -4.30
CA LEU A 49 -4.58 -1.17 -3.62
C LEU A 49 -3.07 -1.38 -3.40
N SER A 50 -2.22 -0.92 -4.34
CA SER A 50 -0.76 -1.06 -4.26
C SER A 50 -0.13 -0.12 -3.24
N GLN A 51 -0.77 1.00 -2.92
CA GLN A 51 -0.39 1.89 -1.83
C GLN A 51 -0.59 1.27 -0.43
N GLY A 52 -1.09 0.04 -0.32
CA GLY A 52 -1.10 -0.71 0.93
C GLY A 52 0.30 -0.78 1.58
N CYS A 53 0.33 -0.79 2.91
CA CYS A 53 1.50 -0.76 3.81
C CYS A 53 2.63 -1.77 3.55
N CYS A 54 2.57 -2.60 2.51
CA CYS A 54 3.52 -3.65 2.19
C CYS A 54 4.06 -3.59 0.75
N ALA A 55 3.96 -2.46 0.03
CA ALA A 55 4.87 -2.22 -1.09
C ALA A 55 6.29 -2.10 -0.52
N LYS A 56 6.97 -3.25 -0.35
CA LYS A 56 8.29 -3.33 0.28
C LYS A 56 9.19 -2.29 -0.38
N ARG A 57 9.60 -1.29 0.40
CA ARG A 57 10.51 -0.25 -0.09
C ARG A 57 11.73 -0.96 -0.68
N PRO A 58 12.17 -0.61 -1.89
CA PRO A 58 13.35 -1.22 -2.47
C PRO A 58 14.53 -1.02 -1.50
N LYS A 59 15.30 -2.08 -1.26
CA LYS A 59 16.48 -2.00 -0.39
C LYS A 59 17.45 -0.99 -1.00
N GLY A 60 17.62 0.15 -0.34
CA GLY A 60 18.59 1.17 -0.73
C GLY A 60 20.03 0.66 -0.61
N TRP A 61 21.00 1.46 -1.07
CA TRP A 61 22.42 1.11 -1.05
C TRP A 61 22.90 0.63 0.32
N TRP A 62 22.53 1.33 1.40
CA TRP A 62 22.85 0.92 2.78
C TRP A 62 22.30 -0.46 3.14
N GLY A 63 21.07 -0.80 2.73
CA GLY A 63 20.50 -2.13 2.97
C GLY A 63 21.26 -3.23 2.24
N ARG A 64 21.67 -2.98 0.99
CA ARG A 64 22.51 -3.92 0.20
C ARG A 64 23.91 -4.06 0.81
N TYR A 65 24.47 -2.98 1.35
CA TYR A 65 25.76 -2.98 2.02
C TYR A 65 25.74 -3.80 3.32
N LEU A 66 24.71 -3.62 4.16
CA LEU A 66 24.55 -4.41 5.39
C LEU A 66 24.36 -5.91 5.10
N GLU A 67 23.64 -6.28 4.05
CA GLU A 67 23.57 -7.70 3.60
C GLU A 67 24.97 -8.25 3.25
N ARG A 68 25.78 -7.47 2.52
CA ARG A 68 27.15 -7.85 2.18
C ARG A 68 28.01 -8.02 3.44
N LEU A 69 27.95 -7.08 4.37
CA LEU A 69 28.68 -7.17 5.64
C LEU A 69 28.22 -8.37 6.47
N GLY A 70 26.91 -8.60 6.57
CA GLY A 70 26.36 -9.76 7.27
C GLY A 70 26.89 -11.08 6.70
N ARG A 71 26.93 -11.22 5.37
CA ARG A 71 27.52 -12.38 4.70
C ARG A 71 29.02 -12.50 4.98
N ALA A 72 29.77 -11.41 4.91
CA ALA A 72 31.21 -11.41 5.19
C ALA A 72 31.50 -11.80 6.65
N ASN A 73 30.75 -11.26 7.61
CA ASN A 73 30.88 -11.59 9.02
C ASN A 73 30.52 -13.05 9.30
N GLN A 74 29.45 -13.56 8.67
CA GLN A 74 29.09 -14.97 8.80
C GLN A 74 30.16 -15.89 8.19
N GLN A 75 30.79 -15.49 7.09
CA GLN A 75 31.90 -16.23 6.49
C GLN A 75 33.16 -16.23 7.37
N SER A 76 33.43 -15.13 8.08
CA SER A 76 34.62 -15.00 8.94
C SER A 76 34.45 -15.61 10.34
N PHE A 77 33.26 -15.56 10.93
CA PHE A 77 33.04 -15.93 12.34
C PHE A 77 31.98 -17.02 12.55
N GLY A 78 31.30 -17.46 11.49
CA GLY A 78 30.21 -18.42 11.59
C GLY A 78 29.03 -17.92 12.44
N ALA A 79 28.18 -18.84 12.89
CA ALA A 79 27.01 -18.51 13.72
C ALA A 79 27.38 -18.14 15.18
N ALA A 80 28.59 -18.49 15.62
CA ALA A 80 29.04 -18.29 16.99
C ALA A 80 29.50 -16.85 17.28
N GLY A 81 29.79 -16.06 16.23
CA GLY A 81 30.31 -14.70 16.34
C GLY A 81 31.75 -14.64 16.88
N PRO A 82 32.40 -13.47 16.80
CA PRO A 82 33.73 -13.29 17.38
C PRO A 82 33.65 -13.38 18.91
N LYS A 83 34.54 -14.16 19.53
CA LYS A 83 34.68 -14.22 20.99
C LYS A 83 35.82 -13.32 21.44
N CYS A 84 35.56 -12.50 22.44
CA CYS A 84 36.60 -11.82 23.22
C CYS A 84 37.26 -12.82 24.17
N HIS A 85 38.52 -12.58 24.52
CA HIS A 85 39.24 -13.32 25.56
C HIS A 85 38.81 -12.89 26.96
#